data_AF-A0A1I8CDE5-F1
#
_entry.id   AF-A0A1I8CDE5-F1
#
_cell.length_a   1.000
_cell.length_b   1.000
_cell.length_c   1.000
_cell.angle_alpha   90.00
_cell.angle_beta   90.00
_cell.angle_gamma   90.00
#
_symmetry.space_group_name_H-M   'P 1'
#
loop_
_entity.id
_entity.type
_entity.pdbx_description
1 polymer ?
#
loop_
_entity_poly.entity_id
_entity_poly.type
_entity_poly.pdbx_seq_one_letter_code
_entity_poly.pdbx_strand_id
1 'polypeptide(L)'
;MERVLSHFRPEAIVLQLGADSLSNDRLGCFNLTLKGHGKCAEYLKAQNIPIMFVGGGGYTVKNVARCWTYETSIALDTEISNELPYNDYFEYFGPDFKLHLPQSNIPNANTREYLNKTQATIFQNLKNLNFAPSVQMHEHKDHVLQFDPNSMEDMIDPNKRLTQFETDATREHESELYDTEKEGNVRGTDICHNEPGT
;
A
#
# COMPACT_ATOMS: atom_id res chain seq x y z
N MET A 1 -11.68 -17.23 -3.97
CA MET A 1 -10.82 -16.80 -2.85
C MET A 1 -11.21 -17.47 -1.53
N GLU A 2 -12.49 -17.69 -1.22
CA GLU A 2 -12.93 -18.41 -0.01
C GLU A 2 -12.09 -19.65 0.38
N ARG A 3 -11.91 -20.61 -0.54
CA ARG A 3 -11.08 -21.81 -0.30
C ARG A 3 -9.61 -21.50 0.00
N VAL A 4 -9.07 -20.43 -0.57
CA VAL A 4 -7.69 -20.01 -0.31
C VAL A 4 -7.61 -19.44 1.11
N LEU A 5 -8.55 -18.58 1.49
CA LEU A 5 -8.59 -17.98 2.82
C LEU A 5 -8.79 -19.02 3.92
N SER A 6 -9.70 -19.98 3.72
CA SER A 6 -9.94 -21.04 4.71
C SER A 6 -8.78 -22.02 4.84
N HIS A 7 -8.08 -22.33 3.74
CA HIS A 7 -6.96 -23.27 3.76
C HIS A 7 -5.64 -22.62 4.15
N PHE A 8 -5.36 -21.40 3.71
CA PHE A 8 -4.09 -20.71 4.01
C PHE A 8 -4.16 -19.93 5.33
N ARG A 9 -5.35 -19.44 5.75
CA ARG A 9 -5.59 -18.57 6.91
C ARG A 9 -4.51 -17.49 7.08
N PRO A 10 -4.38 -16.55 6.12
CA PRO A 10 -3.39 -15.48 6.22
C PRO A 10 -3.71 -14.52 7.37
N GLU A 11 -2.66 -13.99 8.01
CA GLU A 11 -2.78 -12.90 8.99
C GLU A 11 -2.76 -11.50 8.33
N ALA A 12 -2.30 -11.41 7.07
CA ALA A 12 -2.32 -10.20 6.27
C ALA A 12 -2.48 -10.53 4.76
N ILE A 13 -3.06 -9.61 4.00
CA ILE A 13 -3.28 -9.72 2.56
C ILE A 13 -2.59 -8.56 1.86
N VAL A 14 -1.84 -8.86 0.80
CA VAL A 14 -1.40 -7.85 -0.18
C VAL A 14 -2.22 -8.06 -1.44
N LEU A 15 -3.02 -7.07 -1.81
CA LEU A 15 -3.90 -7.12 -2.98
C LEU A 15 -3.37 -6.18 -4.05
N GLN A 16 -2.85 -6.78 -5.13
CA GLN A 16 -2.41 -6.09 -6.32
C GLN A 16 -3.60 -5.79 -7.23
N LEU A 17 -3.87 -4.50 -7.45
CA LEU A 17 -5.02 -3.96 -8.18
C LEU A 17 -4.60 -3.44 -9.56
N GLY A 18 -4.00 -4.32 -10.36
CA GLY A 18 -3.61 -4.03 -11.74
C GLY A 18 -4.83 -3.67 -12.59
N ALA A 19 -4.81 -2.47 -13.17
CA ALA A 19 -5.88 -1.90 -13.97
C ALA A 19 -5.79 -2.27 -15.47
N ASP A 20 -4.78 -3.03 -15.89
CA ASP A 20 -4.65 -3.57 -17.25
C ASP A 20 -5.66 -4.68 -17.57
N SER A 21 -6.33 -5.24 -16.55
CA SER A 21 -7.43 -6.18 -16.73
C SER A 21 -8.77 -5.49 -17.08
N LEU A 22 -8.82 -4.16 -17.09
CA LEU A 22 -10.00 -3.40 -17.50
C LEU A 22 -10.24 -3.50 -19.01
N SER A 23 -11.50 -3.31 -19.37
CA SER A 23 -11.90 -3.15 -20.77
C SER A 23 -11.22 -1.94 -21.41
N ASN A 24 -10.85 -2.09 -22.69
CA ASN A 24 -10.17 -1.06 -23.48
C ASN A 24 -8.83 -0.59 -22.89
N ASP A 25 -8.12 -1.47 -22.19
CA ASP A 25 -6.69 -1.25 -21.92
C ASP A 25 -5.87 -1.34 -23.21
N ARG A 26 -4.70 -0.66 -23.27
CA ARG A 26 -3.85 -0.67 -24.46
C ARG A 26 -3.13 -2.00 -24.68
N LEU A 27 -2.81 -2.72 -23.60
CA LEU A 27 -2.08 -4.00 -23.65
C LEU A 27 -2.96 -5.17 -23.21
N GLY A 28 -3.86 -4.94 -22.25
CA GLY A 28 -4.79 -5.94 -21.77
C GLY A 28 -5.89 -6.27 -22.77
N CYS A 29 -6.32 -7.54 -22.76
CA CYS A 29 -7.38 -8.06 -23.63
C CYS A 29 -8.65 -8.49 -22.87
N PHE A 30 -8.75 -8.11 -21.60
CA PHE A 30 -9.91 -8.42 -20.76
C PHE A 30 -11.04 -7.41 -20.97
N ASN A 31 -12.22 -7.74 -20.42
CA ASN A 31 -13.42 -6.93 -20.56
C ASN A 31 -14.06 -6.59 -19.21
N LEU A 32 -13.25 -6.28 -18.20
CA LEU A 32 -13.75 -5.89 -16.87
C LEU A 32 -14.18 -4.42 -16.84
N THR A 33 -15.25 -4.14 -16.10
CA THR A 33 -15.62 -2.78 -15.71
C THR A 33 -14.97 -2.41 -14.39
N LEU A 34 -14.91 -1.12 -14.05
CA LEU A 34 -14.44 -0.66 -12.74
C LEU A 34 -15.23 -1.31 -11.59
N LYS A 35 -16.54 -1.47 -11.74
CA LYS A 35 -17.37 -2.14 -10.74
C LYS A 35 -17.00 -3.61 -10.60
N GLY A 36 -16.80 -4.31 -11.73
CA GLY A 36 -16.42 -5.72 -11.72
C GLY A 36 -15.03 -5.94 -11.12
N HIS A 37 -14.09 -5.04 -11.39
CA HIS A 37 -12.74 -5.07 -10.83
C HIS A 37 -12.75 -4.77 -9.32
N GLY A 38 -13.42 -3.68 -8.91
CA GLY A 38 -13.56 -3.30 -7.50
C GLY A 38 -14.32 -4.33 -6.64
N LYS A 39 -15.17 -5.18 -7.23
CA LYS A 39 -15.81 -6.31 -6.50
C LYS A 39 -14.79 -7.28 -5.90
N CYS A 40 -13.60 -7.41 -6.49
CA CYS A 40 -12.51 -8.20 -5.92
C CYS A 40 -11.98 -7.57 -4.63
N ALA A 41 -11.76 -6.25 -4.64
CA ALA A 41 -11.33 -5.49 -3.46
C ALA A 41 -12.38 -5.52 -2.34
N GLU A 42 -13.65 -5.28 -2.69
CA GLU A 42 -14.78 -5.33 -1.76
C GLU A 42 -14.91 -6.71 -1.08
N TYR A 43 -14.80 -7.80 -1.86
CA TYR A 43 -14.88 -9.15 -1.33
C TYR A 43 -13.78 -9.46 -0.30
N LEU A 44 -12.53 -9.08 -0.59
CA LEU A 44 -11.39 -9.34 0.29
C LEU A 44 -11.39 -8.42 1.52
N LYS A 45 -11.79 -7.16 1.34
CA LYS A 45 -11.96 -6.23 2.45
C LYS A 45 -13.00 -6.73 3.47
N ALA A 46 -14.11 -7.31 2.99
CA ALA A 46 -15.16 -7.86 3.86
C ALA A 46 -14.71 -9.03 4.76
N GLN A 47 -13.50 -9.58 4.55
CA GLN A 47 -12.96 -10.67 5.37
C GLN A 47 -12.36 -10.17 6.70
N ASN A 48 -12.20 -8.85 6.88
CA ASN A 48 -11.62 -8.24 8.09
C ASN A 48 -10.21 -8.76 8.44
N ILE A 49 -9.41 -9.07 7.41
CA ILE A 49 -7.99 -9.39 7.54
C ILE A 49 -7.21 -8.13 7.13
N PRO A 50 -6.16 -7.72 7.86
CA PRO A 50 -5.31 -6.59 7.47
C PRO A 50 -4.92 -6.67 6.01
N ILE A 51 -5.23 -5.62 5.23
CA ILE A 51 -5.07 -5.63 3.79
C ILE A 51 -4.30 -4.40 3.30
N MET A 52 -3.34 -4.63 2.42
CA MET A 52 -2.56 -3.60 1.74
C MET A 52 -2.94 -3.59 0.26
N PHE A 53 -3.48 -2.47 -0.22
CA PHE A 53 -3.76 -2.27 -1.64
C PHE A 53 -2.53 -1.71 -2.33
N VAL A 54 -2.14 -2.32 -3.44
CA VAL A 54 -1.04 -1.85 -4.28
C VAL A 54 -1.50 -1.75 -5.73
N GLY A 55 -0.93 -0.82 -6.49
CA GLY A 55 -1.23 -0.67 -7.92
C GLY A 55 -0.57 -1.75 -8.78
N GLY A 56 -0.22 -1.38 -10.02
CA GLY A 56 0.57 -2.20 -10.94
C GLY A 56 0.30 -1.82 -12.39
N GLY A 57 0.10 -2.82 -13.27
CA GLY A 57 -0.16 -2.59 -14.69
C GLY A 57 -1.43 -1.75 -14.95
N GLY A 58 -1.46 -1.07 -16.10
CA GLY A 58 -2.56 -0.21 -16.51
C GLY A 58 -2.09 0.81 -17.54
N TYR A 59 -2.47 0.61 -18.80
CA TYR A 59 -1.82 1.29 -19.93
C TYR A 59 -2.77 2.26 -20.65
N THR A 60 -4.07 2.21 -20.36
CA THR A 60 -5.00 3.32 -20.61
C THR A 60 -5.10 4.20 -19.36
N VAL A 61 -4.17 5.16 -19.20
CA VAL A 61 -3.97 5.97 -17.97
C VAL A 61 -5.26 6.60 -17.43
N LYS A 62 -6.13 7.15 -18.28
CA LYS A 62 -7.42 7.72 -17.85
C LYS A 62 -8.35 6.70 -17.18
N ASN A 63 -8.27 5.42 -17.57
CA ASN A 63 -9.05 4.35 -16.96
C ASN A 63 -8.39 3.89 -15.65
N VAL A 64 -7.06 3.89 -15.59
CA VAL A 64 -6.29 3.62 -14.35
C VAL A 64 -6.68 4.62 -13.26
N ALA A 65 -6.68 5.92 -13.58
CA ALA A 65 -7.07 6.97 -12.64
C ALA A 65 -8.49 6.75 -12.09
N ARG A 66 -9.45 6.44 -12.97
CA ARG A 66 -10.83 6.13 -12.56
C ARG A 66 -10.90 4.87 -11.68
N CYS A 67 -10.15 3.82 -12.02
CA CYS A 67 -10.14 2.55 -11.30
C CYS A 67 -9.65 2.74 -9.88
N TRP A 68 -8.44 3.27 -9.71
CA TRP A 68 -7.85 3.44 -8.39
C TRP A 68 -8.60 4.47 -7.54
N THR A 69 -9.20 5.50 -8.16
CA THR A 69 -10.11 6.41 -7.45
C THR A 69 -11.32 5.66 -6.89
N TYR A 70 -11.95 4.80 -7.69
CA TYR A 70 -13.09 4.00 -7.26
C TYR A 70 -12.71 2.94 -6.21
N GLU A 71 -11.57 2.27 -6.37
CA GLU A 71 -11.10 1.27 -5.41
C GLU A 71 -10.65 1.89 -4.08
N THR A 72 -10.15 3.13 -4.11
CA THR A 72 -9.89 3.90 -2.89
C THR A 72 -11.20 4.22 -2.17
N SER A 73 -12.27 4.54 -2.89
CA SER A 73 -13.59 4.74 -2.29
C SER A 73 -14.11 3.46 -1.61
N ILE A 74 -13.85 2.29 -2.22
CA ILE A 74 -14.13 0.99 -1.60
C ILE A 74 -13.28 0.78 -0.34
N ALA A 75 -11.99 1.12 -0.36
CA ALA A 75 -11.12 1.05 0.82
C ALA A 75 -11.68 1.88 1.99
N LEU A 76 -12.25 3.06 1.68
CA LEU A 76 -12.79 4.01 2.64
C LEU A 76 -14.28 3.80 2.99
N ASP A 77 -14.95 2.77 2.46
CA ASP A 77 -16.41 2.56 2.59
C ASP A 77 -17.22 3.81 2.22
N THR A 78 -16.78 4.54 1.20
CA THR A 78 -17.39 5.80 0.78
C THR A 78 -17.96 5.68 -0.63
N GLU A 79 -19.23 6.01 -0.78
CA GLU A 79 -19.86 6.15 -2.08
C GLU A 79 -19.42 7.46 -2.75
N ILE A 80 -19.09 7.39 -4.04
CA ILE A 80 -18.66 8.54 -4.83
C ILE A 80 -19.55 8.71 -6.06
N SER A 81 -19.73 9.95 -6.48
CA SER A 81 -20.52 10.30 -7.66
C SER A 81 -19.92 9.71 -8.93
N ASN A 82 -20.79 9.35 -9.88
CA ASN A 82 -20.35 9.00 -11.22
C ASN A 82 -19.94 10.24 -12.05
N GLU A 83 -20.33 11.44 -11.63
CA GLU A 83 -19.87 12.70 -12.22
C GLU A 83 -18.46 13.00 -11.71
N LEU A 84 -17.51 13.19 -12.62
CA LEU A 84 -16.16 13.56 -12.21
C LEU A 84 -16.13 15.01 -11.70
N PRO A 85 -15.48 15.29 -10.56
CA PRO A 85 -15.23 16.65 -10.13
C PRO A 85 -14.20 17.32 -11.05
N TYR A 86 -14.27 18.65 -11.13
CA TYR A 86 -13.23 19.42 -11.81
C TYR A 86 -11.86 19.19 -11.17
N ASN A 87 -10.83 19.04 -12.00
CA ASN A 87 -9.45 18.82 -11.61
C ASN A 87 -8.53 19.27 -12.76
N ASP A 88 -7.23 19.40 -12.49
CA ASP A 88 -6.23 19.87 -13.47
C ASP A 88 -6.19 19.01 -14.75
N TYR A 89 -6.62 17.75 -14.66
CA TYR A 89 -6.62 16.79 -15.77
C TYR A 89 -8.03 16.52 -16.31
N PHE A 90 -9.03 17.33 -15.98
CA PHE A 90 -10.45 17.06 -16.27
C PHE A 90 -10.70 16.78 -17.76
N GLU A 91 -10.00 17.49 -18.65
CA GLU A 91 -10.11 17.37 -20.10
C GLU A 91 -9.72 15.97 -20.64
N TYR A 92 -8.87 15.23 -19.91
CA TYR A 92 -8.47 13.85 -20.29
C TYR A 92 -9.65 12.85 -20.22
N PHE A 93 -10.71 13.19 -19.48
CA PHE A 93 -11.83 12.30 -19.23
C PHE A 93 -13.02 12.54 -20.17
N GLY A 94 -12.90 13.47 -21.12
CA GLY A 94 -13.90 13.71 -22.15
C GLY A 94 -14.11 12.52 -23.11
N PRO A 95 -15.26 12.47 -23.81
CA PRO A 95 -16.32 13.47 -23.80
C PRO A 95 -17.34 13.31 -22.67
N ASP A 96 -17.33 12.17 -21.95
CA ASP A 96 -18.43 11.81 -21.04
C ASP A 96 -18.26 12.40 -19.64
N PHE A 97 -17.02 12.68 -19.21
CA PHE A 97 -16.66 13.18 -17.88
C PHE A 97 -17.25 12.34 -16.73
N LYS A 98 -17.43 11.03 -16.96
CA LYS A 98 -17.89 10.07 -15.96
C LYS A 98 -16.77 9.24 -15.37
N LEU A 99 -16.99 8.75 -14.16
CA LEU A 99 -16.13 7.78 -13.48
C LEU A 99 -16.24 6.40 -14.12
N HIS A 100 -17.46 5.87 -14.25
CA HIS A 100 -17.69 4.54 -14.79
C HIS A 100 -17.68 4.54 -16.32
N LEU A 101 -17.03 3.52 -16.88
CA LEU A 101 -16.90 3.31 -18.31
C LEU A 101 -18.06 2.47 -18.85
N PRO A 102 -18.50 2.68 -20.10
CA PRO A 102 -19.45 1.80 -20.75
C PRO A 102 -18.86 0.40 -20.95
N GLN A 103 -19.71 -0.61 -20.95
CA GLN A 103 -19.32 -1.99 -21.24
C GLN A 103 -18.93 -2.12 -22.72
N SER A 104 -17.88 -2.89 -23.01
CA SER A 104 -17.51 -3.21 -24.40
C SER A 104 -18.17 -4.51 -24.87
N ASN A 105 -18.38 -4.63 -26.18
CA ASN A 105 -18.97 -5.82 -26.82
C ASN A 105 -17.92 -6.90 -27.16
N ILE A 106 -16.77 -6.91 -26.49
CA ILE A 106 -15.74 -7.94 -26.73
C ILE A 106 -16.31 -9.31 -26.33
N PRO A 107 -16.31 -10.30 -27.24
CA PRO A 107 -16.86 -11.62 -26.95
C PRO A 107 -16.02 -12.34 -25.89
N ASN A 108 -16.70 -12.96 -24.93
CA ASN A 108 -16.04 -13.74 -23.89
C ASN A 108 -15.70 -15.15 -24.39
N ALA A 109 -14.42 -15.41 -24.63
CA ALA A 109 -13.92 -16.73 -25.03
C ALA A 109 -13.84 -17.74 -23.86
N ASN A 110 -14.06 -17.30 -22.62
CA ASN A 110 -14.00 -18.16 -21.43
C ASN A 110 -15.31 -18.93 -21.25
N THR A 111 -15.37 -20.15 -21.78
CA THR A 111 -16.53 -21.03 -21.61
C THR A 111 -16.67 -21.47 -20.15
N ARG A 112 -17.90 -21.78 -19.73
CA ARG A 112 -18.15 -22.27 -18.36
C ARG A 112 -17.40 -23.56 -18.08
N GLU A 113 -17.30 -24.45 -19.06
CA GLU A 113 -16.55 -25.71 -18.93
C GLU A 113 -15.07 -25.46 -18.66
N TYR A 114 -14.43 -24.57 -19.44
CA TYR A 114 -13.04 -24.19 -19.25
C TYR A 114 -12.79 -23.62 -17.84
N LEU A 115 -13.65 -22.71 -17.38
CA LEU A 115 -13.53 -22.10 -16.06
C LEU A 115 -13.69 -23.14 -14.93
N ASN A 116 -14.68 -24.03 -15.04
CA ASN A 116 -14.91 -25.08 -14.04
C ASN A 116 -13.74 -26.06 -13.97
N LYS A 117 -13.18 -26.45 -15.12
CA LYS A 117 -12.01 -27.33 -15.19
C LYS A 117 -10.79 -26.67 -14.53
N THR A 118 -10.50 -25.41 -14.86
CA THR A 118 -9.40 -24.65 -14.25
C THR A 118 -9.59 -24.49 -12.75
N GLN A 119 -10.80 -24.16 -12.29
CA GLN A 119 -11.13 -24.07 -10.87
C GLN A 119 -10.91 -25.40 -10.14
N ALA A 120 -11.33 -26.52 -10.72
CA ALA A 120 -11.13 -27.85 -10.15
C ALA A 120 -9.63 -28.18 -9.99
N THR A 121 -8.80 -27.85 -10.99
CA THR A 121 -7.34 -28.01 -10.91
C THR A 121 -6.74 -27.18 -9.78
N ILE A 122 -7.09 -25.89 -9.68
CA ILE A 122 -6.62 -25.02 -8.59
C ILE A 122 -7.01 -25.61 -7.23
N PHE A 123 -8.24 -26.11 -7.11
CA PHE A 123 -8.72 -26.71 -5.86
C PHE A 123 -8.01 -28.02 -5.48
N GLN A 124 -7.57 -28.82 -6.44
CA GLN A 124 -6.73 -29.99 -6.12
C GLN A 124 -5.34 -29.55 -5.68
N ASN A 125 -4.75 -28.54 -6.33
CA ASN A 125 -3.44 -28.01 -5.95
C ASN A 125 -3.44 -27.43 -4.53
N LEU A 126 -4.51 -26.73 -4.13
CA LEU A 126 -4.64 -26.20 -2.77
C LEU A 126 -4.58 -27.30 -1.70
N LYS A 127 -5.10 -28.50 -1.97
CA LYS A 127 -5.04 -29.62 -1.00
C LYS A 127 -3.62 -30.12 -0.75
N ASN A 128 -2.71 -29.92 -1.72
CA ASN A 128 -1.33 -30.35 -1.60
C ASN A 128 -0.46 -29.34 -0.84
N LEU A 129 -1.00 -28.14 -0.55
CA LEU A 129 -0.31 -27.17 0.28
C LEU A 129 -0.53 -27.52 1.75
N ASN A 130 0.55 -27.55 2.53
CA ASN A 130 0.42 -27.57 3.98
C ASN A 130 -0.21 -26.24 4.44
N PHE A 131 -1.11 -26.33 5.42
CA PHE A 131 -1.65 -25.16 6.12
C PHE A 131 -0.49 -24.23 6.51
N ALA A 132 -0.64 -22.90 6.38
CA ALA A 132 0.44 -21.93 6.61
C ALA A 132 1.18 -22.26 7.91
N PRO A 133 2.41 -22.81 7.85
CA PRO A 133 3.18 -23.02 9.07
C PRO A 133 3.41 -21.62 9.62
N SER A 134 2.93 -21.37 10.83
CA SER A 134 3.17 -20.12 11.54
C SER A 134 4.68 -19.92 11.63
N VAL A 135 5.26 -19.18 10.68
CA VAL A 135 6.65 -18.77 10.77
C VAL A 135 6.65 -17.72 11.86
N GLN A 136 7.13 -18.11 13.04
CA GLN A 136 7.22 -17.20 14.16
C GLN A 136 8.04 -15.99 13.71
N MET A 137 7.43 -14.80 13.74
CA MET A 137 8.13 -13.55 13.48
C MET A 137 9.29 -13.48 14.47
N HIS A 138 10.51 -13.59 13.97
CA HIS A 138 11.69 -13.34 14.77
C HIS A 138 11.92 -11.84 14.71
N GLU A 139 11.75 -11.18 15.85
CA GLU A 139 12.24 -9.83 16.04
C GLU A 139 13.76 -9.90 15.90
N HIS A 140 14.25 -9.64 14.69
CA HIS A 140 15.67 -9.43 14.50
C HIS A 140 15.96 -8.18 15.32
N LYS A 141 16.72 -8.31 16.42
CA LYS A 141 17.32 -7.14 17.05
C LYS A 141 17.97 -6.37 15.91
N ASP A 142 17.50 -5.17 15.68
CA ASP A 142 18.08 -4.29 14.68
C ASP A 142 19.58 -4.40 14.87
N HIS A 143 20.28 -4.95 13.88
CA HIS A 143 21.68 -4.63 13.70
C HIS A 143 21.70 -3.17 13.24
N VAL A 144 21.20 -2.26 14.10
CA VAL A 144 21.74 -0.92 14.17
C VAL A 144 23.22 -1.20 14.24
N LEU A 145 23.92 -0.86 13.17
CA LEU A 145 25.37 -0.78 13.18
C LEU A 145 25.70 -0.16 14.52
N GLN A 146 26.30 -0.94 15.43
CA GLN A 146 26.80 -0.38 16.68
C GLN A 146 27.89 0.58 16.21
N PHE A 147 27.48 1.81 15.98
CA PHE A 147 28.34 2.90 15.59
C PHE A 147 29.22 3.10 16.81
N ASP A 148 30.48 2.67 16.71
CA ASP A 148 31.48 3.01 17.71
C ASP A 148 31.66 4.52 17.62
N PRO A 149 31.23 5.31 18.63
CA PRO A 149 31.32 6.78 18.59
C PRO A 149 32.76 7.25 18.42
N ASN A 150 33.73 6.43 18.83
CA ASN A 150 35.16 6.73 18.72
C ASN A 150 35.68 6.58 17.28
N SER A 151 34.96 5.89 16.40
CA SER A 151 35.42 5.65 15.02
C SER A 151 35.33 6.88 14.11
N MET A 152 34.72 7.97 14.59
CA MET A 152 34.51 9.20 13.82
C MET A 152 35.06 10.47 14.49
N GLU A 153 35.76 10.36 15.63
CA GLU A 153 36.35 11.52 16.33
C GLU A 153 37.23 12.39 15.41
N ASP A 154 37.95 11.76 14.48
CA ASP A 154 38.83 12.44 13.53
C ASP A 154 38.10 13.16 12.37
N MET A 155 36.78 12.95 12.19
CA MET A 155 35.95 13.60 11.15
C MET A 155 35.09 14.74 11.70
N ILE A 156 35.18 15.05 12.99
CA ILE A 156 34.40 16.11 13.62
C ILE A 156 35.04 17.47 13.29
N ASP A 157 34.35 18.30 12.49
CA ASP A 157 34.77 19.67 12.22
C ASP A 157 34.72 20.50 13.52
N PRO A 158 35.85 20.99 14.05
CA PRO A 158 35.91 21.71 15.33
C PRO A 158 35.11 23.01 15.33
N ASN A 159 34.68 23.51 14.17
CA ASN A 159 33.85 24.71 14.07
C ASN A 159 32.34 24.40 14.12
N LYS A 160 31.93 23.14 14.12
CA LYS A 160 30.52 22.73 14.26
C LYS A 160 30.26 22.23 15.67
N ARG A 161 29.33 22.88 16.38
CA ARG A 161 28.97 22.55 17.78
C ARG A 161 28.19 21.26 17.96
N LEU A 162 27.55 20.77 16.90
CA LEU A 162 26.75 19.56 16.90
C LEU A 162 27.10 18.77 15.64
N THR A 163 27.37 17.50 15.81
CA THR A 163 27.55 16.54 14.72
C THR A 163 26.21 16.25 14.06
N GLN A 164 26.25 15.81 12.80
CA GLN A 164 25.04 15.42 12.08
C GLN A 164 24.34 14.24 12.79
N PHE A 165 25.12 13.33 13.38
CA PHE A 165 24.62 12.24 14.20
C PHE A 165 23.82 12.74 15.42
N GLU A 166 24.32 13.74 16.14
CA GLU A 166 23.59 14.32 17.28
C GLU A 166 22.30 15.04 16.85
N THR A 167 22.28 15.62 15.64
CA THR A 167 21.10 16.29 15.09
C THR A 167 20.03 15.28 14.66
N ASP A 168 20.43 14.15 14.06
CA ASP A 168 19.51 13.11 13.62
C ASP A 168 18.93 12.29 14.81
N ALA A 169 19.65 12.26 15.94
CA ALA A 169 19.21 11.59 17.17
C ALA A 169 18.22 12.45 18.00
N THR A 170 18.23 13.77 17.84
CA THR A 170 17.26 14.65 18.50
C THR A 170 15.89 14.55 17.83
N ARG A 171 14.87 14.18 18.61
CA ARG A 171 13.48 14.12 18.17
C ARG A 171 12.77 15.39 18.62
N GLU A 172 12.45 16.28 17.67
CA GLU A 172 11.65 17.48 17.93
C GLU A 172 10.17 17.10 18.17
N HIS A 173 9.51 17.84 19.06
CA HIS A 173 8.11 17.60 19.39
C HIS A 173 7.21 18.26 18.33
N GLU A 174 6.11 17.62 17.91
CA GLU A 174 5.19 18.13 16.87
C GLU A 174 4.56 19.51 17.17
N SER A 175 4.77 20.05 18.36
CA SER A 175 4.24 21.35 18.82
C SER A 175 5.32 22.44 18.87
N GLU A 176 6.58 22.12 18.57
CA GLU A 176 7.64 23.11 18.44
C GLU A 176 7.53 23.79 17.07
N LEU A 177 7.11 25.06 17.09
CA LEU A 177 6.89 25.89 15.90
C LEU A 177 7.99 26.96 15.70
N TYR A 178 9.07 26.87 16.47
CA TYR A 178 10.23 27.75 16.32
C TYR A 178 11.31 27.00 15.56
N ASP A 179 11.68 27.50 14.39
CA ASP A 179 12.91 27.10 13.72
C ASP A 179 14.08 27.60 14.56
N THR A 180 14.58 26.78 15.49
CA THR A 180 15.82 27.07 16.20
C THR A 180 16.97 26.95 15.20
N GLU A 181 17.16 27.97 14.38
CA GLU A 181 18.45 28.22 13.76
C GLU A 181 19.50 28.21 14.87
N LYS A 182 20.66 27.64 14.54
CA LYS A 182 21.78 27.29 15.41
C LYS A 182 22.41 28.52 16.06
N GLU A 183 21.67 29.24 16.90
CA GLU A 183 22.17 30.33 17.71
C GLU A 183 22.52 29.77 19.08
N GLY A 184 23.84 29.72 19.31
CA GLY A 184 24.41 29.22 20.52
C GLY A 184 23.90 29.96 21.75
N ASN A 185 23.16 29.27 22.60
CA ASN A 185 23.08 29.64 24.00
C ASN A 185 23.11 28.40 24.89
N VAL A 186 24.23 28.25 25.58
CA VAL A 186 24.39 27.32 26.70
C VAL A 186 23.47 27.80 27.82
N ARG A 187 22.52 26.97 28.28
CA ARG A 187 22.04 26.91 29.67
C ARG A 187 21.01 25.80 29.86
N GLY A 188 21.30 24.87 30.75
CA GLY A 188 20.31 24.01 31.41
C GLY A 188 20.36 22.53 31.00
N THR A 189 21.32 21.80 31.58
CA THR A 189 21.24 20.34 31.68
C THR A 189 20.10 19.97 32.62
N ASP A 190 19.02 19.38 32.12
CA ASP A 190 18.10 18.59 32.95
C ASP A 190 18.28 17.10 32.61
N ILE A 191 19.18 16.48 33.37
CA ILE A 191 19.39 15.05 33.37
C ILE A 191 18.28 14.44 34.23
N CYS A 192 17.26 13.85 33.61
CA CYS A 192 16.28 13.04 34.32
C CYS A 192 16.91 11.70 34.70
N HIS A 193 17.37 11.58 35.94
CA HIS A 193 17.68 10.30 36.57
C HIS A 193 16.38 9.53 36.84
N ASN A 194 16.15 8.43 36.13
CA ASN A 194 15.17 7.42 36.54
C ASN A 194 15.84 6.46 37.54
N GLU A 195 15.50 6.59 38.83
CA GLU A 195 15.75 5.53 39.80
C GLU A 195 14.70 4.40 39.65
N PRO A 196 15.09 3.13 39.80
CA PRO A 196 14.15 2.02 39.81
C PRO A 196 13.53 1.87 41.22
N GLY A 197 12.22 2.08 41.31
CA GLY A 197 11.44 1.80 42.52
C GLY A 197 11.32 0.30 42.80
N THR A 198 11.50 -0.05 44.07
CA THR A 198 11.27 -1.36 44.71
C THR A 198 9.85 -1.89 44.55
#